data_AF-A0A0P9ST46-F1
#
_entry.id   AF-A0A0P9ST46-F1
#
_cell.length_a   1.000
_cell.length_b   1.000
_cell.length_c   1.000
_cell.angle_alpha   90.00
_cell.angle_beta   90.00
_cell.angle_gamma   90.00
#
_symmetry.space_group_name_H-M   'P 1'
#
loop_
_entity.id
_entity.type
_entity.pdbx_description
1 polymer ?
#
loop_
_entity_poly.entity_id
_entity_poly.type
_entity_poly.pdbx_seq_one_letter_code
_entity_poly.pdbx_strand_id
1 'polypeptide(L)' 'MYEVTLLTALAGAFIVLIISPGPNFLVITQLSFSQSRQQGICAGLGVASGSIL' A
#
# COMPACT_ATOMS: atom_id res chain seq x y z
N MET A 1 9.29 -29.32 10.48
CA MET A 1 9.47 -28.07 11.26
C MET A 1 9.91 -26.88 10.41
N TYR A 2 10.69 -27.09 9.33
CA TYR A 2 11.07 -26.04 8.38
C TYR A 2 9.88 -25.25 7.79
N GLU A 3 8.84 -25.94 7.30
CA GLU A 3 7.65 -25.29 6.72
C GLU A 3 6.96 -24.32 7.69
N VAL A 4 6.82 -24.71 8.96
CA VAL A 4 6.16 -23.86 9.99
C VAL A 4 6.99 -22.61 10.26
N THR A 5 8.32 -22.74 10.32
CA THR A 5 9.23 -21.60 10.48
C THR A 5 9.14 -20.65 9.29
N LEU A 6 9.11 -21.20 8.07
CA LEU A 6 8.99 -20.41 6.83
C LEU A 6 7.66 -19.66 6.77
N LEU A 7 6.55 -20.33 7.05
CA LEU A 7 5.22 -19.71 7.09
C LEU A 7 5.12 -18.63 8.16
N THR A 8 5.73 -18.84 9.33
CA THR A 8 5.74 -17.83 10.40
C THR A 8 6.57 -16.61 10.02
N ALA A 9 7.72 -16.81 9.36
CA ALA A 9 8.54 -15.71 8.84
C ALA A 9 7.80 -14.90 7.76
N LEU A 10 7.14 -15.57 6.83
CA LEU A 10 6.30 -14.92 5.82
C LEU A 10 5.14 -14.16 6.47
N ALA A 11 4.43 -14.76 7.43
CA ALA A 11 3.36 -14.09 8.15
C ALA A 11 3.86 -12.82 8.84
N GLY A 12 5.01 -12.86 9.51
CA GLY A 12 5.63 -11.68 10.10
C GLY A 12 5.96 -10.61 9.06
N ALA A 13 6.56 -10.98 7.93
CA ALA A 13 6.88 -10.06 6.85
C ALA A 13 5.61 -9.40 6.25
N PHE A 14 4.56 -10.19 5.99
CA PHE A 14 3.30 -9.67 5.47
C PHE A 14 2.57 -8.78 6.47
N ILE A 15 2.62 -9.07 7.77
CA ILE A 15 2.05 -8.19 8.80
C ILE A 15 2.69 -6.80 8.75
N VAL A 16 4.03 -6.75 8.70
CA VAL A 16 4.75 -5.46 8.60
C VAL A 16 4.32 -4.73 7.34
N LEU A 17 4.27 -5.43 6.21
CA LEU A 17 3.94 -4.87 4.90
C LEU A 17 2.50 -4.33 4.83
N ILE A 18 1.55 -4.98 5.52
CA ILE A 18 0.14 -4.56 5.59
C ILE A 18 -0.05 -3.34 6.50
N ILE A 19 0.65 -3.29 7.63
CA ILE A 19 0.47 -2.22 8.62
C ILE A 19 1.21 -0.93 8.18
N SER A 20 2.33 -1.07 7.48
CA SER A 20 3.09 0.08 7.02
C SER A 20 2.41 0.77 5.83
N PRO A 21 2.11 2.08 5.90
CA PRO A 21 1.61 2.81 4.74
C PRO A 21 2.68 2.83 3.64
N GLY A 22 2.36 2.22 2.50
CA GLY A 22 3.26 2.19 1.34
C GLY A 22 3.37 3.54 0.62
N PRO A 23 4.29 3.66 -0.35
CA PRO A 23 4.50 4.89 -1.12
C PRO A 23 3.23 5.43 -1.78
N ASN A 24 2.37 4.53 -2.28
CA ASN A 24 1.09 4.89 -2.90
C ASN A 24 0.17 5.64 -1.94
N PHE A 25 0.06 5.16 -0.70
CA PHE A 25 -0.76 5.82 0.33
C PHE A 25 -0.20 7.21 0.65
N LEU A 26 1.12 7.33 0.78
CA LEU A 26 1.79 8.61 1.05
C LEU A 26 1.52 9.62 -0.08
N VAL A 27 1.65 9.23 -1.34
CA VAL A 27 1.40 10.12 -2.49
C VAL A 27 -0.06 10.56 -2.54
N ILE A 28 -1.02 9.64 -2.41
CA ILE A 28 -2.45 9.95 -2.47
C ILE A 28 -2.85 10.89 -1.32
N THR A 29 -2.38 10.62 -0.10
CA THR A 29 -2.67 11.46 1.06
C THR A 29 -2.01 12.83 0.92
N GLN A 30 -0.74 12.90 0.50
CA GLN A 30 -0.06 14.17 0.27
C GLN A 30 -0.78 15.03 -0.77
N LEU A 31 -1.20 14.46 -1.91
CA LEU A 31 -1.95 15.18 -2.94
C LEU A 31 -3.33 15.62 -2.44
N SER A 32 -4.00 14.77 -1.66
CA SER A 32 -5.30 15.10 -1.05
C SER A 32 -5.22 16.28 -0.09
N PHE A 33 -4.14 16.36 0.70
CA PHE A 33 -3.93 17.42 1.70
C PHE A 33 -3.29 18.69 1.12
N SER A 34 -2.30 18.55 0.25
CA SER A 34 -1.47 19.68 -0.22
C SER A 34 -2.01 20.38 -1.46
N GLN A 35 -2.86 19.69 -2.23
CA GLN A 35 -3.38 20.21 -3.51
C GLN A 35 -4.91 20.24 -3.51
N SER A 36 -5.56 19.09 -3.71
CA SER A 36 -7.02 18.98 -3.65
C SER A 36 -7.49 17.54 -3.49
N ARG A 37 -8.68 17.36 -2.93
CA ARG A 37 -9.34 16.05 -2.86
C ARG A 37 -9.48 15.38 -4.22
N GLN A 38 -9.75 16.16 -5.28
CA GLN A 38 -9.91 15.63 -6.62
C GLN A 38 -8.60 15.07 -7.17
N GLN A 39 -7.46 15.73 -6.92
CA GLN A 39 -6.15 15.20 -7.33
C GLN A 39 -5.80 13.91 -6.59
N GLY A 40 -6.13 13.82 -5.29
CA GLY A 40 -6.01 12.58 -4.53
C GLY A 40 -6.83 11.44 -5.13
N ILE A 41 -8.08 11.71 -5.52
CA ILE A 41 -8.96 10.71 -6.18
C ILE A 41 -8.36 10.27 -7.52
N CYS A 42 -7.91 11.20 -8.37
CA CYS A 42 -7.30 10.87 -9.65
C CYS A 42 -6.03 10.01 -9.49
N ALA A 43 -5.14 10.37 -8.55
CA ALA A 43 -3.96 9.57 -8.25
C ALA A 43 -4.32 8.18 -7.71
N GLY A 44 -5.32 8.10 -6.82
CA GLY A 44 -5.83 6.84 -6.30
C GLY A 44 -6.39 5.93 -7.38
N LEU A 45 -7.15 6.48 -8.33
CA LEU A 45 -7.66 5.73 -9.47
C LEU A 45 -6.53 5.21 -10.37
N GLY A 46 -5.51 6.03 -10.65
CA GLY A 46 -4.34 5.61 -11.43
C GLY A 46 -3.52 4.49 -10.78
N VAL A 47 -3.32 4.58 -9.46
CA VAL A 47 -2.66 3.52 -8.69
C VAL A 47 -3.50 2.23 -8.70
N ALA A 48 -4.81 2.34 -8.49
CA ALA A 48 -5.71 1.20 -8.50
C ALA A 48 -5.71 0.52 -9.87
N SER A 49 -5.80 1.28 -10.96
CA SER A 49 -5.76 0.73 -12.32
C SER A 49 -4.43 0.04 -12.61
N GLY A 50 -3.31 0.63 -12.21
CA GLY A 50 -1.98 0.02 -12.42
C GLY A 50 -1.69 -1.17 -11.51
N SER A 51 -2.45 -1.37 -10.43
CA SER A 51 -2.32 -2.54 -9.54
C SER A 51 -3.21 -3.70 -9.97
N ILE A 52 -4.28 -3.42 -10.74
CA ILE A 52 -5.22 -4.42 -11.25
C ILE A 52 -4.74 -5.02 -12.59
N LEU A 53 -4.14 -4.18 -13.45
CA LEU A 53 -3.57 -4.59 -14.75
C LEU A 53 -2.20 -5.26 -14.56
#